data_AF-A0AAJ1EJD9-F1
#
_entry.id   AF-A0AAJ1EJD9-F1
#
_cell.length_a   1.000
_cell.length_b   1.000
_cell.length_c   1.000
_cell.angle_alpha   90.00
_cell.angle_beta   90.00
_cell.angle_gamma   90.00
#
_symmetry.space_group_name_H-M   'P 1'
#
loop_
_entity.id
_entity.type
_entity.pdbx_description
1 polymer ?
#
loop_
_entity_poly.entity_id
_entity_poly.type
_entity_poly.pdbx_seq_one_letter_code
_entity_poly.pdbx_strand_id
1 'polypeptide(L)'
;MIDRAAVSFSLLRLIPVVIAMSLALAACGPTLKQVTLPEEAVKAERERQLELALAMMTKRHDRLQTVALPLLIAATPLCEDNAGPLYGIELHDKVFYREKLGEAFEQAAVKQYGLGDGVYVRYVHPTLPGGLSVGDRVHAIDDVPLDHKQAIEAMRILHDRNRAGDPPLSLTIERKGQRMTLTIPTVRACHYPVILVNEDAVNAYADGSKVGITKGMIRFAERDEELALVVGHEIAHNTLGHLRKRMGPALLGTIADLAIAIVTGVRTGVFQEVGGRVFSQAFEAEADYAGLYLVARAGYDITGSAQFWRRMAIEHPGSIQGEFLATHPSAPERFLAIERTSREIEEKRRQGLPLIPERRP
;
A
#
# COMPACT_ATOMS: atom_id res chain seq x y z
N MET A 1 63.55 17.80 -45.48
CA MET A 1 62.14 18.22 -45.31
C MET A 1 61.44 18.00 -46.63
N ILE A 2 60.20 17.47 -46.60
CA ILE A 2 59.42 16.89 -47.72
C ILE A 2 59.91 15.44 -48.00
N ASP A 3 59.10 14.38 -48.03
CA ASP A 3 57.73 14.28 -48.56
C ASP A 3 56.87 13.19 -47.91
N ARG A 4 55.55 13.38 -47.96
CA ARG A 4 54.49 12.42 -47.59
C ARG A 4 54.07 11.66 -48.85
N ALA A 5 54.02 10.32 -48.81
CA ALA A 5 53.26 9.49 -49.74
C ALA A 5 52.67 8.30 -48.94
N ALA A 6 51.36 8.34 -48.62
CA ALA A 6 50.26 7.81 -49.43
C ALA A 6 50.11 6.28 -49.29
N VAL A 7 49.37 5.86 -48.24
CA VAL A 7 48.67 4.57 -48.22
C VAL A 7 47.19 4.87 -48.41
N SER A 8 46.74 4.77 -49.65
CA SER A 8 45.32 4.82 -50.03
C SER A 8 44.75 3.42 -49.89
N PHE A 9 44.03 3.15 -48.80
CA PHE A 9 43.14 2.00 -48.71
C PHE A 9 41.69 2.49 -48.76
N SER A 10 40.97 2.02 -49.77
CA SER A 10 39.65 2.47 -50.19
C SER A 10 38.56 2.23 -49.14
N LEU A 11 38.20 3.27 -48.39
CA LEU A 11 36.95 3.33 -47.60
C LEU A 11 35.68 3.29 -48.49
N LEU A 12 35.80 3.50 -49.81
CA LEU A 12 34.66 3.52 -50.73
C LEU A 12 34.06 2.13 -51.08
N ARG A 13 34.71 1.00 -50.72
CA ARG A 13 34.19 -0.35 -51.05
C ARG A 13 33.31 -0.98 -49.96
N LEU A 14 33.23 -0.39 -48.77
CA LEU A 14 32.39 -0.89 -47.66
C LEU A 14 31.00 -0.25 -47.60
N ILE A 15 30.81 0.91 -48.24
CA ILE A 15 29.55 1.65 -48.24
C ILE A 15 28.39 0.86 -48.90
N PRO A 16 28.56 0.14 -50.03
CA PRO A 16 27.47 -0.62 -50.65
C PRO A 16 27.02 -1.82 -49.81
N VAL A 17 27.93 -2.44 -49.05
CA VAL A 17 27.65 -3.63 -48.25
C VAL A 17 26.89 -3.27 -46.96
N VAL A 18 27.20 -2.14 -46.34
CA VAL A 18 26.47 -1.63 -45.16
C VAL A 18 25.08 -1.13 -45.54
N ILE A 19 24.89 -0.53 -46.73
CA ILE A 19 23.57 -0.14 -47.24
C ILE A 19 22.74 -1.38 -47.59
N ALA A 20 23.33 -2.43 -48.19
CA ALA A 20 22.63 -3.68 -48.48
C ALA A 20 22.23 -4.45 -47.20
N MET A 21 23.05 -4.45 -46.14
CA MET A 21 22.69 -5.08 -44.85
C MET A 21 21.63 -4.29 -44.06
N SER A 22 21.59 -2.96 -44.20
CA SER A 22 20.56 -2.13 -43.53
C SER A 22 19.19 -2.21 -44.21
N LEU A 23 19.15 -2.48 -45.52
CA LEU A 23 17.89 -2.78 -46.24
C LEU A 23 17.34 -4.19 -45.96
N ALA A 24 18.18 -5.14 -45.53
CA ALA A 24 17.74 -6.50 -45.17
C ALA A 24 17.02 -6.58 -43.81
N LEU A 25 17.16 -5.56 -42.94
CA LEU A 25 16.50 -5.49 -41.63
C LEU A 25 15.12 -4.81 -41.68
N ALA A 26 14.71 -4.26 -42.83
CA ALA A 26 13.43 -3.55 -43.00
C ALA A 26 12.26 -4.46 -43.41
N ALA A 27 12.46 -5.78 -43.54
CA ALA A 27 11.49 -6.70 -44.13
C ALA A 27 10.62 -7.49 -43.11
N CYS A 28 10.55 -7.06 -41.85
CA CYS A 28 9.68 -7.68 -40.85
C CYS A 28 8.41 -6.85 -40.60
N GLY A 29 7.62 -6.59 -41.66
CA GLY A 29 6.27 -6.06 -41.52
C GLY A 29 5.28 -7.15 -41.05
N PRO A 30 4.19 -6.80 -40.35
CA PRO A 30 3.19 -7.78 -39.94
C PRO A 30 2.57 -8.48 -41.16
N THR A 31 2.48 -9.81 -41.11
CA THR A 31 1.94 -10.64 -42.20
C THR A 31 0.42 -10.78 -42.18
N LEU A 32 -0.23 -10.30 -41.11
CA LEU A 32 -1.67 -10.39 -40.89
C LEU A 32 -2.35 -9.03 -41.06
N LYS A 33 -3.64 -9.06 -41.44
CA LYS A 33 -4.48 -7.87 -41.54
C LYS A 33 -4.50 -7.12 -40.20
N GLN A 34 -4.11 -5.85 -40.24
CA GLN A 34 -4.32 -4.96 -39.11
C GLN A 34 -5.77 -4.47 -39.10
N VAL A 35 -6.41 -4.55 -37.94
CA VAL A 35 -7.74 -3.99 -37.72
C VAL A 35 -7.60 -2.48 -37.57
N THR A 36 -8.26 -1.72 -38.43
CA THR A 36 -8.37 -0.27 -38.31
C THR A 36 -9.56 0.08 -37.44
N LEU A 37 -9.37 0.97 -36.46
CA LEU A 37 -10.39 1.39 -35.52
C LEU A 37 -10.61 2.91 -35.64
N PRO A 38 -11.87 3.39 -35.53
CA PRO A 38 -12.12 4.82 -35.44
C PRO A 38 -11.45 5.43 -34.19
N GLU A 39 -10.79 6.58 -34.35
CA GLU A 39 -10.09 7.24 -33.23
C GLU A 39 -11.03 7.59 -32.06
N GLU A 40 -12.25 8.02 -32.37
CA GLU A 40 -13.27 8.33 -31.35
C GLU A 40 -13.68 7.09 -30.54
N ALA A 41 -13.73 5.91 -31.18
CA ALA A 41 -14.03 4.67 -30.46
C ALA A 41 -12.89 4.30 -29.49
N VAL A 42 -11.64 4.49 -29.92
CA VAL A 42 -10.45 4.26 -29.07
C VAL A 42 -10.40 5.26 -27.91
N LYS A 43 -10.77 6.52 -28.15
CA LYS A 43 -10.85 7.55 -27.11
C LYS A 43 -11.93 7.24 -26.08
N ALA A 44 -13.14 6.90 -26.51
CA ALA A 44 -14.23 6.51 -25.63
C ALA A 44 -13.86 5.29 -24.77
N GLU A 45 -13.23 4.29 -25.36
CA GLU A 45 -12.74 3.12 -24.63
C GLU A 45 -11.61 3.47 -23.65
N ARG A 46 -10.71 4.38 -24.00
CA ARG A 46 -9.67 4.87 -23.08
C ARG A 46 -10.27 5.53 -21.84
N GLU A 47 -11.26 6.41 -22.02
CA GLU A 47 -11.99 7.02 -20.90
C GLU A 47 -12.66 5.97 -20.03
N ARG A 48 -13.29 4.97 -20.65
CA ARG A 48 -13.90 3.86 -19.93
C ARG A 48 -12.90 3.04 -19.12
N GLN A 49 -11.74 2.75 -19.70
CA GLN A 49 -10.66 2.02 -19.02
C GLN A 49 -10.08 2.78 -17.83
N LEU A 50 -9.97 4.12 -17.93
CA LEU A 50 -9.54 4.96 -16.83
C LEU A 50 -10.53 4.93 -15.65
N GLU A 51 -11.83 5.02 -15.92
CA GLU A 51 -12.88 4.85 -14.89
C GLU A 51 -12.81 3.47 -14.22
N LEU A 52 -12.69 2.40 -15.01
CA LEU A 52 -12.59 1.04 -14.48
C LEU A 52 -11.32 0.84 -13.64
N ALA A 53 -10.19 1.40 -14.09
CA ALA A 53 -8.94 1.37 -13.35
C ALA A 53 -9.09 2.11 -12.01
N LEU A 54 -9.66 3.31 -12.03
CA LEU A 54 -9.90 4.11 -10.83
C LEU A 54 -10.84 3.39 -9.85
N ALA A 55 -11.97 2.88 -10.32
CA ALA A 55 -12.91 2.10 -9.51
C ALA A 55 -12.24 0.89 -8.85
N MET A 56 -11.40 0.16 -9.60
CA MET A 56 -10.68 -0.99 -9.07
C MET A 56 -9.60 -0.58 -8.04
N MET A 57 -8.89 0.52 -8.26
CA MET A 57 -7.94 1.06 -7.29
C MET A 57 -8.63 1.44 -5.99
N THR A 58 -9.76 2.16 -6.07
CA THR A 58 -10.55 2.54 -4.90
C THR A 58 -11.09 1.33 -4.16
N LYS A 59 -11.64 0.33 -4.86
CA LYS A 59 -12.11 -0.91 -4.23
C LYS A 59 -11.01 -1.63 -3.45
N ARG A 60 -9.80 -1.71 -4.00
CA ARG A 60 -8.65 -2.34 -3.33
C ARG A 60 -8.21 -1.55 -2.10
N HIS A 61 -8.18 -0.24 -2.22
CA HIS A 61 -7.83 0.64 -1.11
C HIS A 61 -8.87 0.57 0.02
N ASP A 62 -10.16 0.59 -0.30
CA ASP A 62 -11.24 0.46 0.69
C ASP A 62 -11.19 -0.88 1.42
N ARG A 63 -10.96 -1.97 0.68
CA ARG A 63 -10.73 -3.30 1.28
C ARG A 63 -9.55 -3.26 2.26
N LEU A 64 -8.43 -2.66 1.85
CA LEU A 64 -7.24 -2.55 2.70
C LEU A 64 -7.52 -1.77 3.99
N GLN A 65 -8.17 -0.61 3.90
CA GLN A 65 -8.49 0.22 5.08
C GLN A 65 -9.49 -0.46 6.01
N THR A 66 -10.48 -1.16 5.44
CA THR A 66 -11.45 -1.96 6.21
C THR A 66 -10.74 -3.06 7.00
N VAL A 67 -9.76 -3.73 6.36
CA VAL A 67 -9.01 -4.79 7.02
C VAL A 67 -8.04 -4.26 8.08
N ALA A 68 -7.38 -3.14 7.79
CA ALA A 68 -6.32 -2.57 8.59
C ALA A 68 -6.77 -1.96 9.93
N LEU A 69 -7.91 -1.25 9.96
CA LEU A 69 -8.30 -0.50 11.18
C LEU A 69 -8.45 -1.41 12.42
N PRO A 70 -9.17 -2.55 12.37
CA PRO A 70 -9.26 -3.46 13.51
C PRO A 70 -7.90 -3.95 14.01
N LEU A 71 -6.93 -4.16 13.11
CA LEU A 71 -5.58 -4.59 13.45
C LEU A 71 -4.79 -3.47 14.15
N LEU A 72 -4.90 -2.23 13.66
CA LEU A 72 -4.26 -1.07 14.30
C LEU A 72 -4.83 -0.79 15.70
N ILE A 73 -6.14 -1.00 15.89
CA ILE A 73 -6.77 -0.92 17.21
C ILE A 73 -6.25 -2.05 18.10
N ALA A 74 -6.26 -3.29 17.62
CA ALA A 74 -5.77 -4.44 18.37
C ALA A 74 -4.29 -4.30 18.75
N ALA A 75 -3.47 -3.68 17.91
CA ALA A 75 -2.06 -3.46 18.17
C ALA A 75 -1.78 -2.39 19.24
N THR A 76 -2.77 -1.58 19.64
CA THR A 76 -2.57 -0.44 20.56
C THR A 76 -1.77 -0.77 21.83
N PRO A 77 -1.96 -1.90 22.54
CA PRO A 77 -1.15 -2.21 23.73
C PRO A 77 0.32 -2.53 23.44
N LEU A 78 0.69 -2.77 22.18
CA LEU A 78 2.06 -2.98 21.73
C LEU A 78 2.68 -1.70 21.14
N CYS A 79 1.87 -0.67 20.91
CA CYS A 79 2.32 0.65 20.51
C CYS A 79 2.60 1.46 21.76
N GLU A 80 3.86 1.82 21.99
CA GLU A 80 4.32 2.68 23.09
C GLU A 80 3.62 4.06 23.02
N ASP A 81 4.36 5.12 22.72
CA ASP A 81 3.79 6.46 22.53
C ASP A 81 3.22 6.67 21.11
N ASN A 82 3.32 5.65 20.24
CA ASN A 82 2.86 5.72 18.84
C ASN A 82 1.40 5.28 18.66
N ALA A 83 0.52 5.71 19.56
CA ALA A 83 -0.92 5.47 19.47
C ALA A 83 -1.71 6.72 19.87
N GLY A 84 -2.78 7.00 19.15
CA GLY A 84 -3.62 8.18 19.32
C GLY A 84 -4.97 8.04 18.62
N PRO A 85 -5.78 9.11 18.59
CA PRO A 85 -7.06 9.10 17.93
C PRO A 85 -6.93 8.88 16.41
N LEU A 86 -7.83 8.04 15.89
CA LEU A 86 -8.02 7.80 14.47
C LEU A 86 -9.51 7.90 14.14
N TYR A 87 -9.85 8.70 13.13
CA TYR A 87 -11.25 9.00 12.77
C TYR A 87 -11.85 8.02 11.76
N GLY A 88 -11.04 7.19 11.10
CA GLY A 88 -11.52 6.22 10.11
C GLY A 88 -12.09 6.85 8.84
N ILE A 89 -11.68 8.07 8.49
CA ILE A 89 -12.14 8.78 7.29
C ILE A 89 -10.96 9.04 6.34
N GLU A 90 -11.27 9.10 5.05
CA GLU A 90 -10.32 9.59 4.05
C GLU A 90 -10.97 10.66 3.18
N LEU A 91 -10.17 11.66 2.84
CA LEU A 91 -10.59 12.81 2.06
C LEU A 91 -9.87 12.82 0.71
N HIS A 92 -10.55 13.34 -0.32
CA HIS A 92 -9.98 13.51 -1.66
C HIS A 92 -10.49 14.79 -2.32
N ASP A 93 -9.83 15.18 -3.41
CA ASP A 93 -10.32 16.17 -4.35
C ASP A 93 -9.86 15.76 -5.76
N LYS A 94 -10.22 16.55 -6.77
CA LYS A 94 -9.82 16.29 -8.16
C LYS A 94 -8.30 16.43 -8.38
N VAL A 95 -7.64 17.34 -7.67
CA VAL A 95 -6.19 17.62 -7.80
C VAL A 95 -5.37 16.45 -7.28
N PHE A 96 -5.82 15.78 -6.21
CA PHE A 96 -5.21 14.57 -5.67
C PHE A 96 -5.03 13.50 -6.75
N TYR A 97 -6.05 13.26 -7.58
CA TYR A 97 -5.95 12.28 -8.66
C TYR A 97 -5.01 12.74 -9.78
N ARG A 98 -5.03 14.04 -10.13
CA ARG A 98 -4.07 14.60 -11.10
C ARG A 98 -2.63 14.39 -10.64
N GLU A 99 -2.32 14.74 -9.39
CA GLU A 99 -0.97 14.66 -8.85
C GLU A 99 -0.48 13.23 -8.67
N LYS A 100 -1.37 12.31 -8.27
CA LYS A 100 -0.99 10.92 -8.01
C LYS A 100 -1.00 10.04 -9.25
N LEU A 101 -1.88 10.31 -10.21
CA LEU A 101 -2.16 9.40 -11.33
C LEU A 101 -2.12 10.09 -12.71
N GLY A 102 -2.10 11.42 -12.78
CA GLY A 102 -2.06 12.20 -14.02
C GLY A 102 -3.42 12.81 -14.40
N GLU A 103 -3.40 13.79 -15.31
CA GLU A 103 -4.58 14.57 -15.73
C GLU A 103 -5.76 13.71 -16.23
N ALA A 104 -5.47 12.61 -16.91
CA ALA A 104 -6.51 11.71 -17.40
C ALA A 104 -7.34 11.07 -16.27
N PHE A 105 -6.72 10.81 -15.11
CA PHE A 105 -7.41 10.27 -13.95
C PHE A 105 -8.20 11.30 -13.16
N GLU A 106 -7.84 12.58 -13.23
CA GLU A 106 -8.67 13.64 -12.68
C GLU A 106 -10.03 13.67 -13.37
N GLN A 107 -10.06 13.62 -14.71
CA GLN A 107 -11.31 13.64 -15.46
C GLN A 107 -12.18 12.43 -15.12
N ALA A 108 -11.56 11.25 -15.03
CA ALA A 108 -12.24 10.04 -14.58
C ALA A 108 -12.81 10.20 -13.16
N ALA A 109 -12.05 10.77 -12.22
CA ALA A 109 -12.50 10.99 -10.85
C ALA A 109 -13.62 12.02 -10.74
N VAL A 110 -13.55 13.13 -11.48
CA VAL A 110 -14.60 14.15 -11.55
C VAL A 110 -15.90 13.52 -12.04
N LYS A 111 -15.84 12.72 -13.12
CA LYS A 111 -17.01 12.04 -13.68
C LYS A 111 -17.57 10.97 -12.74
N GLN A 112 -16.70 10.16 -12.15
CA GLN A 112 -17.11 9.02 -11.32
C GLN A 112 -17.65 9.43 -9.95
N TYR A 113 -17.05 10.46 -9.33
CA TYR A 113 -17.38 10.89 -7.97
C TYR A 113 -18.14 12.23 -7.91
N GLY A 114 -18.37 12.89 -9.05
CA GLY A 114 -19.05 14.19 -9.10
C GLY A 114 -18.26 15.32 -8.44
N LEU A 115 -16.92 15.27 -8.51
CA LEU A 115 -16.06 16.22 -7.81
C LEU A 115 -16.11 17.60 -8.45
N GLY A 116 -16.56 18.59 -7.68
CA GLY A 116 -16.37 20.00 -7.98
C GLY A 116 -15.05 20.54 -7.42
N ASP A 117 -15.00 21.85 -7.21
CA ASP A 117 -13.94 22.46 -6.40
C ASP A 117 -14.16 22.16 -4.91
N GLY A 118 -13.10 21.87 -4.18
CA GLY A 118 -13.12 21.56 -2.74
C GLY A 118 -12.82 20.10 -2.41
N VAL A 119 -12.89 19.80 -1.12
CA VAL A 119 -12.53 18.49 -0.54
C VAL A 119 -13.79 17.69 -0.26
N TYR A 120 -13.75 16.39 -0.55
CA TYR A 120 -14.87 15.48 -0.38
C TYR A 120 -14.46 14.27 0.46
N VAL A 121 -15.44 13.64 1.11
CA VAL A 121 -15.26 12.37 1.82
C VAL A 121 -15.14 11.25 0.80
N ARG A 122 -13.97 10.62 0.73
CA ARG A 122 -13.67 9.49 -0.17
C ARG A 122 -14.07 8.16 0.45
N TYR A 123 -13.90 8.02 1.77
CA TYR A 123 -14.18 6.80 2.52
C TYR A 123 -14.52 7.10 3.96
N VAL A 124 -15.37 6.24 4.51
CA VAL A 124 -15.79 6.22 5.91
C VAL A 124 -15.73 4.77 6.36
N HIS A 125 -14.95 4.49 7.40
CA HIS A 125 -14.85 3.16 7.94
C HIS A 125 -16.22 2.73 8.51
N PRO A 126 -16.72 1.52 8.20
CA PRO A 126 -18.08 1.10 8.60
C PRO A 126 -18.35 1.16 10.12
N THR A 127 -17.31 1.00 10.95
CA THR A 127 -17.41 1.03 12.41
C THR A 127 -17.29 2.42 13.03
N LEU A 128 -16.91 3.44 12.26
CA LEU A 128 -16.75 4.83 12.72
C LEU A 128 -17.49 5.83 11.81
N PRO A 129 -18.78 5.64 11.51
CA PRO A 129 -19.44 6.44 10.50
C PRO A 129 -19.61 7.91 10.88
N GLY A 130 -19.92 8.21 12.15
CA GLY A 130 -20.13 9.60 12.62
C GLY A 130 -21.21 10.39 11.86
N GLY A 131 -22.12 9.70 11.16
CA GLY A 131 -23.11 10.32 10.27
C GLY A 131 -22.57 10.79 8.91
N LEU A 132 -21.25 10.66 8.66
CA LEU A 132 -20.64 10.97 7.37
C LEU A 132 -21.08 9.97 6.31
N SER A 133 -21.03 10.41 5.06
CA SER A 133 -21.25 9.59 3.88
C SER A 133 -20.21 9.91 2.83
N VAL A 134 -19.84 8.91 2.05
CA VAL A 134 -18.99 9.11 0.88
C VAL A 134 -19.66 10.13 -0.06
N GLY A 135 -18.88 11.09 -0.54
CA GLY A 135 -19.34 12.19 -1.39
C GLY A 135 -19.78 13.45 -0.64
N ASP A 136 -19.79 13.45 0.70
CA ASP A 136 -19.99 14.70 1.45
C ASP A 136 -18.87 15.69 1.13
N ARG A 137 -19.23 16.93 0.78
CA ARG A 137 -18.25 18.01 0.62
C ARG A 137 -17.87 18.53 2.00
N VAL A 138 -16.58 18.65 2.31
CA VAL A 138 -16.07 19.15 3.58
C VAL A 138 -15.68 20.62 3.44
N HIS A 139 -16.36 21.50 4.17
CA HIS A 139 -16.12 22.94 4.22
C HIS A 139 -15.20 23.36 5.35
N ALA A 140 -15.20 22.63 6.47
CA ALA A 140 -14.29 22.90 7.57
C ALA A 140 -13.99 21.63 8.38
N ILE A 141 -12.77 21.57 8.91
CA ILE A 141 -12.35 20.60 9.92
C ILE A 141 -12.15 21.38 11.20
N ASP A 142 -12.97 21.07 12.20
CA ASP A 142 -13.26 21.91 13.35
C ASP A 142 -13.64 23.33 12.87
N ASP A 143 -12.86 24.34 13.27
CA ASP A 143 -13.05 25.73 12.86
C ASP A 143 -12.12 26.14 11.71
N VAL A 144 -11.35 25.20 11.12
CA VAL A 144 -10.41 25.47 10.05
C VAL A 144 -11.11 25.34 8.68
N PRO A 145 -11.32 26.43 7.93
CA PRO A 145 -12.01 26.39 6.65
C PRO A 145 -11.17 25.69 5.56
N LEU A 146 -11.85 24.96 4.67
CA LEU A 146 -11.28 24.23 3.54
C LEU A 146 -11.66 24.78 2.16
N ASP A 147 -12.45 25.86 2.06
CA ASP A 147 -13.04 26.34 0.79
C ASP A 147 -12.01 26.68 -0.31
N HIS A 148 -10.73 26.85 0.05
CA HIS A 148 -9.61 27.09 -0.87
C HIS A 148 -8.46 26.08 -0.69
N LYS A 149 -8.69 25.01 0.08
CA LYS A 149 -7.67 24.02 0.41
C LYS A 149 -7.87 22.77 -0.45
N GLN A 150 -6.77 22.08 -0.68
CA GLN A 150 -6.76 20.77 -1.32
C GLN A 150 -6.82 19.66 -0.26
N ALA A 151 -7.18 18.46 -0.68
CA ALA A 151 -7.32 17.28 0.16
C ALA A 151 -6.03 16.95 0.89
N ILE A 152 -4.86 17.20 0.29
CA ILE A 152 -3.56 17.00 0.96
C ILE A 152 -3.45 17.87 2.22
N GLU A 153 -3.90 19.13 2.15
CA GLU A 153 -3.88 20.01 3.32
C GLU A 153 -4.93 19.60 4.35
N ALA A 154 -6.13 19.19 3.91
CA ALA A 154 -7.16 18.66 4.80
C ALA A 154 -6.68 17.40 5.54
N MET A 155 -6.01 16.48 4.84
CA MET A 155 -5.41 15.28 5.42
C MET A 155 -4.29 15.63 6.40
N ARG A 156 -3.48 16.67 6.15
CA ARG A 156 -2.49 17.16 7.12
C ARG A 156 -3.17 17.67 8.39
N ILE A 157 -4.26 18.44 8.27
CA ILE A 157 -5.02 18.90 9.44
C ILE A 157 -5.53 17.70 10.25
N LEU A 158 -6.12 16.69 9.59
CA LEU A 158 -6.54 15.45 10.27
C LEU A 158 -5.37 14.73 10.94
N HIS A 159 -4.22 14.65 10.27
CA HIS A 159 -3.02 14.02 10.83
C HIS A 159 -2.53 14.76 12.08
N ASP A 160 -2.44 16.09 12.04
CA ASP A 160 -2.02 16.89 13.18
C ASP A 160 -3.00 16.75 14.36
N ARG A 161 -4.30 16.64 14.07
CA ARG A 161 -5.33 16.35 15.09
C ARG A 161 -5.20 14.95 15.67
N ASN A 162 -4.92 13.93 14.85
CA ASN A 162 -4.60 12.59 15.34
C ASN A 162 -3.42 12.61 16.34
N ARG A 163 -2.43 13.49 16.11
CA ARG A 163 -1.25 13.62 16.98
C ARG A 163 -1.49 14.44 18.26
N ALA A 164 -2.37 15.43 18.22
CA ALA A 164 -2.59 16.37 19.33
C ALA A 164 -3.41 15.79 20.50
N GLY A 165 -4.19 14.72 20.31
CA GLY A 165 -5.04 14.09 21.33
C GLY A 165 -6.54 14.43 21.23
N ASP A 166 -7.39 13.75 22.02
CA ASP A 166 -8.87 13.65 21.88
C ASP A 166 -9.67 14.89 22.37
N PRO A 167 -10.16 15.70 21.43
CA PRO A 167 -11.57 16.08 21.38
C PRO A 167 -12.27 15.40 20.19
N PRO A 168 -13.61 15.29 20.20
CA PRO A 168 -14.35 14.95 18.98
C PRO A 168 -13.96 15.92 17.85
N LEU A 169 -13.76 15.39 16.64
CA LEU A 169 -13.57 16.20 15.45
C LEU A 169 -14.92 16.69 14.96
N SER A 170 -15.07 17.99 14.73
CA SER A 170 -16.25 18.53 14.04
C SER A 170 -15.94 18.65 12.56
N LEU A 171 -16.83 18.17 11.69
CA LEU A 171 -16.76 18.44 10.26
C LEU A 171 -17.96 19.26 9.84
N THR A 172 -17.72 20.44 9.27
CA THR A 172 -18.77 21.17 8.56
C THR A 172 -18.82 20.61 7.14
N ILE A 173 -19.92 19.96 6.80
CA ILE A 173 -20.12 19.30 5.52
C ILE A 173 -21.32 19.86 4.76
N GLU A 174 -21.36 19.63 3.45
CA GLU A 174 -22.52 19.85 2.61
C GLU A 174 -22.92 18.54 1.92
N ARG A 175 -24.19 18.18 2.10
CA ARG A 175 -24.81 17.01 1.47
C ARG A 175 -26.08 17.47 0.77
N LYS A 176 -26.17 17.24 -0.54
CA LYS A 176 -27.34 17.62 -1.36
C LYS A 176 -27.74 19.11 -1.20
N GLY A 177 -26.74 20.00 -1.10
CA GLY A 177 -26.93 21.44 -0.94
C GLY A 177 -27.27 21.90 0.49
N GLN A 178 -27.35 21.00 1.47
CA GLN A 178 -27.59 21.34 2.87
C GLN A 178 -26.28 21.27 3.66
N ARG A 179 -25.92 22.39 4.30
CA ARG A 179 -24.79 22.44 5.25
C ARG A 179 -25.19 21.94 6.63
N MET A 180 -24.31 21.15 7.24
CA MET A 180 -24.47 20.65 8.60
C MET A 180 -23.11 20.43 9.25
N THR A 181 -23.07 20.43 10.58
CA THR A 181 -21.86 20.09 11.34
C THR A 181 -22.07 18.72 11.98
N LEU A 182 -21.13 17.81 11.73
CA LEU A 182 -21.12 16.47 12.27
C LEU A 182 -19.99 16.31 13.28
N THR A 183 -20.26 15.64 14.39
CA THR A 183 -19.24 15.21 15.33
C THR A 183 -18.77 13.80 14.96
N ILE A 184 -17.49 13.68 14.61
CA ILE A 184 -16.89 12.44 14.12
C ILE A 184 -16.26 11.68 15.29
N PRO A 185 -16.62 10.41 15.50
CA PRO A 185 -16.07 9.60 16.57
C PRO A 185 -14.60 9.29 16.31
N THR A 186 -13.86 9.06 17.39
CA THR A 186 -12.47 8.62 17.35
C THR A 186 -12.34 7.23 17.94
N VAL A 187 -11.30 6.51 17.52
CA VAL A 187 -10.82 5.33 18.22
C VAL A 187 -9.34 5.48 18.48
N ARG A 188 -8.87 5.02 19.64
CA ARG A 188 -7.42 4.94 19.88
C ARG A 188 -6.84 3.77 19.08
N ALA A 189 -5.89 4.06 18.20
CA ALA A 189 -5.24 3.08 17.35
C ALA A 189 -3.74 3.40 17.18
N CYS A 190 -2.95 2.42 16.78
CA CYS A 190 -1.55 2.64 16.42
C CYS A 190 -1.41 3.57 15.21
N HIS A 191 -0.46 4.49 15.28
CA HIS A 191 -0.12 5.39 14.17
C HIS A 191 0.90 4.75 13.21
N TYR A 192 0.49 3.64 12.57
CA TYR A 192 1.20 3.04 11.45
C TYR A 192 0.27 3.02 10.23
N PRO A 193 0.26 4.08 9.39
CA PRO A 193 -0.60 4.12 8.22
C PRO A 193 -0.38 2.88 7.34
N VAL A 194 -1.48 2.25 6.92
CA VAL A 194 -1.43 1.10 6.00
C VAL A 194 -1.78 1.61 4.60
N ILE A 195 -0.82 1.55 3.69
CA ILE A 195 -0.93 2.16 2.35
C ILE A 195 -0.96 1.11 1.25
N LEU A 196 -1.74 1.37 0.20
CA LEU A 196 -1.73 0.60 -1.03
C LEU A 196 -0.57 1.06 -1.92
N VAL A 197 0.30 0.12 -2.30
CA VAL A 197 1.44 0.35 -3.19
C VAL A 197 1.09 -0.17 -4.59
N ASN A 198 1.22 0.69 -5.61
CA ASN A 198 0.88 0.35 -6.99
C ASN A 198 1.98 -0.48 -7.68
N GLU A 199 2.22 -1.68 -7.15
CA GLU A 199 3.17 -2.66 -7.69
C GLU A 199 2.47 -4.00 -7.93
N ASP A 200 2.87 -4.68 -9.00
CA ASP A 200 2.25 -5.95 -9.40
C ASP A 200 2.81 -7.17 -8.65
N ALA A 201 3.99 -7.05 -8.05
CA ALA A 201 4.61 -8.09 -7.24
C ALA A 201 3.74 -8.45 -6.03
N VAL A 202 3.72 -9.72 -5.62
CA VAL A 202 3.08 -10.18 -4.39
C VAL A 202 4.01 -9.85 -3.22
N ASN A 203 3.82 -8.68 -2.62
CA ASN A 203 4.71 -8.20 -1.55
C ASN A 203 4.01 -7.31 -0.51
N ALA A 204 4.61 -7.22 0.67
CA ALA A 204 4.26 -6.32 1.76
C ALA A 204 5.53 -5.88 2.50
N TYR A 205 5.48 -4.77 3.23
CA TYR A 205 6.61 -4.33 4.04
C TYR A 205 6.21 -3.40 5.19
N ALA A 206 7.11 -3.31 6.16
CA ALA A 206 7.07 -2.39 7.30
C ALA A 206 8.36 -1.55 7.34
N ASP A 207 8.25 -0.22 7.43
CA ASP A 207 9.40 0.70 7.40
C ASP A 207 9.70 1.40 8.73
N GLY A 208 9.09 0.94 9.82
CA GLY A 208 9.17 1.56 11.14
C GLY A 208 8.18 2.72 11.35
N SER A 209 7.52 3.20 10.30
CA SER A 209 6.56 4.32 10.35
C SER A 209 5.21 4.02 9.68
N LYS A 210 5.19 3.10 8.70
CA LYS A 210 3.99 2.67 7.96
C LYS A 210 4.12 1.22 7.51
N VAL A 211 3.01 0.71 6.99
CA VAL A 211 2.90 -0.60 6.35
C VAL A 211 2.53 -0.39 4.89
N GLY A 212 3.29 -0.97 3.97
CA GLY A 212 2.98 -0.96 2.54
C GLY A 212 2.46 -2.32 2.09
N ILE A 213 1.28 -2.34 1.45
CA ILE A 213 0.72 -3.55 0.85
C ILE A 213 0.61 -3.34 -0.66
N THR A 214 1.21 -4.21 -1.45
CA THR A 214 1.17 -4.10 -2.92
C THR A 214 -0.20 -4.49 -3.49
N LYS A 215 -0.52 -3.94 -4.66
CA LYS A 215 -1.65 -4.37 -5.50
C LYS A 215 -1.56 -5.86 -5.83
N GLY A 216 -0.37 -6.40 -6.05
CA GLY A 216 -0.15 -7.84 -6.20
C GLY A 216 -0.59 -8.65 -4.99
N MET A 217 -0.18 -8.25 -3.79
CA MET A 217 -0.60 -8.90 -2.54
C MET A 217 -2.11 -8.83 -2.32
N ILE A 218 -2.76 -7.68 -2.57
CA ILE A 218 -4.23 -7.58 -2.47
C ILE A 218 -4.94 -8.52 -3.44
N ARG A 219 -4.40 -8.75 -4.65
CA ARG A 219 -4.98 -9.74 -5.59
C ARG A 219 -4.77 -11.18 -5.12
N PHE A 220 -3.63 -11.45 -4.50
CA PHE A 220 -3.24 -12.78 -4.05
C PHE A 220 -4.00 -13.24 -2.80
N ALA A 221 -4.25 -12.32 -1.85
CA ALA A 221 -5.10 -12.59 -0.69
C ALA A 221 -6.56 -12.70 -1.13
N GLU A 222 -7.08 -13.93 -1.15
CA GLU A 222 -8.42 -14.26 -1.65
C GLU A 222 -9.49 -13.86 -0.63
N ARG A 223 -9.13 -13.90 0.67
CA ARG A 223 -10.02 -13.55 1.77
C ARG A 223 -9.43 -12.45 2.65
N ASP A 224 -10.31 -11.76 3.39
CA ASP A 224 -9.90 -10.67 4.25
C ASP A 224 -9.09 -11.15 5.46
N GLU A 225 -9.30 -12.38 5.94
CA GLU A 225 -8.49 -12.99 6.99
C GLU A 225 -7.03 -13.21 6.54
N GLU A 226 -6.82 -13.53 5.27
CA GLU A 226 -5.48 -13.68 4.70
C GLU A 226 -4.79 -12.33 4.53
N LEU A 227 -5.52 -11.32 4.08
CA LEU A 227 -5.01 -9.96 4.04
C LEU A 227 -4.69 -9.45 5.45
N ALA A 228 -5.54 -9.78 6.42
CA ALA A 228 -5.32 -9.44 7.83
C ALA A 228 -4.08 -10.13 8.38
N LEU A 229 -3.80 -11.38 8.00
CA LEU A 229 -2.57 -12.09 8.37
C LEU A 229 -1.33 -11.32 7.93
N VAL A 230 -1.29 -10.88 6.67
CA VAL A 230 -0.17 -10.11 6.12
C VAL A 230 -0.05 -8.74 6.80
N VAL A 231 -1.15 -7.99 6.91
CA VAL A 231 -1.14 -6.67 7.56
C VAL A 231 -0.76 -6.77 9.04
N GLY A 232 -1.25 -7.78 9.75
CA GLY A 232 -0.94 -8.04 11.15
C GLY A 232 0.53 -8.38 11.36
N HIS A 233 1.14 -9.16 10.46
CA HIS A 233 2.57 -9.45 10.45
C HIS A 233 3.40 -8.17 10.28
N GLU A 234 3.07 -7.30 9.33
CA GLU A 234 3.80 -6.04 9.12
C GLU A 234 3.61 -5.03 10.28
N ILE A 235 2.42 -4.97 10.87
CA ILE A 235 2.19 -4.18 12.10
C ILE A 235 3.04 -4.73 13.25
N ALA A 236 3.21 -6.06 13.36
CA ALA A 236 4.08 -6.67 14.35
C ALA A 236 5.54 -6.24 14.18
N HIS A 237 6.08 -6.19 12.95
CA HIS A 237 7.43 -5.66 12.70
C HIS A 237 7.62 -4.23 13.23
N ASN A 238 6.65 -3.36 12.96
CA ASN A 238 6.68 -1.96 13.39
C ASN A 238 6.57 -1.83 14.92
N THR A 239 5.59 -2.48 15.53
CA THR A 239 5.35 -2.43 16.99
C THR A 239 6.49 -3.01 17.81
N LEU A 240 7.12 -4.10 17.33
CA LEU A 240 8.28 -4.70 17.97
C LEU A 240 9.59 -3.97 17.66
N GLY A 241 9.55 -2.94 16.81
CA GLY A 241 10.69 -2.13 16.45
C GLY A 241 11.80 -2.92 15.76
N HIS A 242 11.46 -3.96 14.98
CA HIS A 242 12.45 -4.83 14.32
C HIS A 242 13.41 -4.04 13.44
N LEU A 243 12.92 -3.04 12.71
CA LEU A 243 13.76 -2.20 11.85
C LEU A 243 14.77 -1.39 12.66
N ARG A 244 14.31 -0.77 13.74
CA ARG A 244 15.14 -0.03 14.70
C ARG A 244 16.22 -0.91 15.32
N LYS A 245 15.85 -2.13 15.75
CA LYS A 245 16.79 -3.13 16.31
C LYS A 245 17.84 -3.57 15.30
N ARG A 246 17.49 -3.63 14.01
CA ARG A 246 18.37 -4.09 12.94
C ARG A 246 19.32 -3.01 12.41
N MET A 247 18.81 -1.82 12.14
CA MET A 247 19.56 -0.74 11.48
C MET A 247 20.20 0.26 12.46
N GLY A 248 19.81 0.21 13.73
CA GLY A 248 20.19 1.19 14.73
C GLY A 248 19.45 2.54 14.56
N PRO A 249 19.48 3.41 15.58
CA PRO A 249 18.70 4.66 15.57
C PRO A 249 19.16 5.68 14.52
N ALA A 250 20.44 5.64 14.11
CA ALA A 250 21.04 6.64 13.21
C ALA A 250 20.61 6.52 11.73
N LEU A 251 20.14 5.34 11.29
CA LEU A 251 19.69 5.11 9.90
C LEU A 251 18.17 5.22 9.70
N LEU A 252 17.38 5.39 10.77
CA LEU A 252 15.91 5.49 10.64
C LEU A 252 15.47 6.83 10.01
N GLY A 253 16.20 7.91 10.27
CA GLY A 253 15.88 9.24 9.73
C GLY A 253 15.93 9.30 8.21
N THR A 254 16.87 8.60 7.58
CA THR A 254 17.05 8.58 6.12
C THR A 254 16.01 7.71 5.39
N ILE A 255 15.39 6.75 6.07
CA ILE A 255 14.30 5.92 5.51
C ILE A 255 12.97 6.68 5.51
N ALA A 256 12.71 7.52 6.51
CA ALA A 256 11.52 8.37 6.55
C ALA A 256 11.46 9.33 5.34
N ASP A 257 12.60 9.91 4.95
CA ASP A 257 12.71 10.76 3.77
C ASP A 257 12.48 9.99 2.46
N LEU A 258 12.87 8.71 2.42
CA LEU A 258 12.63 7.79 1.30
C LEU A 258 11.16 7.37 1.19
N ALA A 259 10.50 7.23 2.33
CA ALA A 259 9.08 6.92 2.45
C ALA A 259 8.21 8.07 1.91
N ILE A 260 8.62 9.33 2.08
CA ILE A 260 7.94 10.49 1.47
C ILE A 260 8.04 10.41 -0.06
N ALA A 261 9.22 10.05 -0.60
CA ALA A 261 9.45 9.86 -2.03
C ALA A 261 8.51 8.80 -2.66
N ILE A 262 8.22 7.69 -1.97
CA ILE A 262 7.27 6.66 -2.44
C ILE A 262 5.82 7.20 -2.51
N VAL A 263 5.41 7.98 -1.52
CA VAL A 263 4.08 8.61 -1.50
C VAL A 263 3.95 9.69 -2.57
N THR A 264 5.06 10.34 -2.97
CA THR A 264 5.11 11.34 -4.04
C THR A 264 5.45 10.76 -5.42
N GLY A 265 5.58 9.44 -5.56
CA GLY A 265 5.85 8.77 -6.84
C GLY A 265 7.33 8.82 -7.31
N VAL A 266 8.24 9.32 -6.47
CA VAL A 266 9.67 9.30 -6.71
C VAL A 266 10.21 7.91 -6.38
N ARG A 267 10.46 7.11 -7.43
CA ARG A 267 11.09 5.80 -7.32
C ARG A 267 12.55 5.97 -6.91
N THR A 268 12.89 5.57 -5.70
CA THR A 268 14.27 5.42 -5.26
C THR A 268 14.57 3.92 -5.14
N GLY A 269 15.61 3.45 -5.86
CA GLY A 269 16.00 2.04 -5.89
C GLY A 269 16.40 1.46 -4.52
N VAL A 270 16.61 2.32 -3.53
CA VAL A 270 17.00 1.98 -2.16
C VAL A 270 15.92 1.16 -1.44
N PHE A 271 14.63 1.39 -1.70
CA PHE A 271 13.57 0.67 -0.98
C PHE A 271 13.40 -0.78 -1.43
N GLN A 272 13.69 -1.10 -2.69
CA GLN A 272 13.68 -2.48 -3.20
C GLN A 272 14.82 -3.33 -2.57
N GLU A 273 15.95 -2.70 -2.24
CA GLU A 273 17.04 -3.36 -1.51
C GLU A 273 16.75 -3.55 -0.02
N VAL A 274 15.94 -2.66 0.58
CA VAL A 274 15.64 -2.63 2.02
C VAL A 274 14.36 -3.43 2.35
N GLY A 275 13.35 -3.47 1.47
CA GLY A 275 12.05 -4.07 1.79
C GLY A 275 12.03 -5.60 1.90
N GLY A 276 12.96 -6.31 1.25
CA GLY A 276 12.95 -7.78 1.20
C GLY A 276 14.03 -8.50 2.01
N ARG A 277 15.02 -7.77 2.56
CA ARG A 277 16.30 -8.36 3.04
C ARG A 277 16.72 -7.92 4.45
N VAL A 278 15.88 -7.19 5.16
CA VAL A 278 16.35 -6.48 6.37
C VAL A 278 16.22 -7.32 7.62
N PHE A 279 15.15 -8.09 7.80
CA PHE A 279 14.92 -8.82 9.05
C PHE A 279 15.68 -10.14 9.13
N SER A 280 16.00 -10.56 10.36
CA SER A 280 16.55 -11.89 10.63
C SER A 280 15.41 -12.90 10.69
N GLN A 281 15.68 -14.19 10.46
CA GLN A 281 14.69 -15.26 10.67
C GLN A 281 14.00 -15.18 12.03
N ALA A 282 14.73 -14.76 13.07
CA ALA A 282 14.18 -14.63 14.42
C ALA A 282 13.14 -13.51 14.51
N PHE A 283 13.33 -12.38 13.82
CA PHE A 283 12.37 -11.29 13.77
C PHE A 283 11.14 -11.64 12.93
N GLU A 284 11.33 -12.35 11.82
CA GLU A 284 10.21 -12.88 11.02
C GLU A 284 9.35 -13.86 11.82
N ALA A 285 9.97 -14.79 12.55
CA ALA A 285 9.26 -15.73 13.42
C ALA A 285 8.53 -15.01 14.57
N GLU A 286 9.14 -13.95 15.14
CA GLU A 286 8.51 -13.12 16.17
C GLU A 286 7.31 -12.34 15.61
N ALA A 287 7.42 -11.80 14.38
CA ALA A 287 6.34 -11.10 13.70
C ALA A 287 5.20 -12.03 13.27
N ASP A 288 5.48 -13.25 12.81
CA ASP A 288 4.47 -14.28 12.55
C ASP A 288 3.67 -14.62 13.82
N TYR A 289 4.39 -14.82 14.94
CA TYR A 289 3.80 -15.14 16.22
C TYR A 289 2.92 -13.99 16.74
N ALA A 290 3.48 -12.79 16.88
CA ALA A 290 2.75 -11.62 17.36
C ALA A 290 1.64 -11.19 16.39
N GLY A 291 1.89 -11.25 15.08
CA GLY A 291 0.94 -10.91 14.03
C GLY A 291 -0.31 -11.78 14.08
N LEU A 292 -0.19 -13.10 14.28
CA LEU A 292 -1.35 -13.98 14.39
C LEU A 292 -2.20 -13.66 15.63
N TYR A 293 -1.56 -13.29 16.75
CA TYR A 293 -2.27 -12.77 17.92
C TYR A 293 -3.02 -11.46 17.61
N LEU A 294 -2.41 -10.54 16.85
CA LEU A 294 -3.09 -9.31 16.42
C LEU A 294 -4.33 -9.59 15.58
N VAL A 295 -4.22 -10.52 14.62
CA VAL A 295 -5.34 -10.97 13.78
C VAL A 295 -6.47 -11.53 14.63
N ALA A 296 -6.15 -12.42 15.56
CA ALA A 296 -7.12 -13.03 16.46
C ALA A 296 -7.81 -12.01 17.38
N ARG A 297 -7.07 -11.01 17.88
CA ARG A 297 -7.58 -9.91 18.73
C ARG A 297 -8.43 -8.90 17.95
N ALA A 298 -8.11 -8.69 16.67
CA ALA A 298 -8.89 -7.86 15.76
C ALA A 298 -10.22 -8.50 15.35
N GLY A 299 -10.48 -9.74 15.76
CA GLY A 299 -11.74 -10.45 15.53
C GLY A 299 -11.79 -11.27 14.23
N TYR A 300 -10.67 -11.39 13.51
CA TYR A 300 -10.58 -12.24 12.33
C TYR A 300 -10.49 -13.72 12.72
N ASP A 301 -11.04 -14.58 11.86
CA ASP A 301 -10.87 -16.03 11.97
C ASP A 301 -9.43 -16.42 11.58
N ILE A 302 -8.76 -17.13 12.49
CA ILE A 302 -7.40 -17.65 12.30
C ILE A 302 -7.37 -19.12 11.88
N THR A 303 -8.55 -19.70 11.65
CA THR A 303 -8.67 -21.09 11.21
C THR A 303 -8.07 -21.24 9.81
N GLY A 304 -7.09 -22.13 9.70
CA GLY A 304 -6.41 -22.39 8.44
C GLY A 304 -5.52 -21.26 7.96
N SER A 305 -5.16 -20.26 8.78
CA SER A 305 -4.22 -19.18 8.42
C SER A 305 -2.90 -19.72 7.83
N ALA A 306 -2.44 -20.88 8.29
CA ALA A 306 -1.24 -21.52 7.76
C ALA A 306 -1.35 -21.87 6.26
N GLN A 307 -2.55 -22.11 5.72
CA GLN A 307 -2.74 -22.44 4.30
C GLN A 307 -2.27 -21.32 3.36
N PHE A 308 -2.29 -20.07 3.83
CA PHE A 308 -1.72 -18.94 3.10
C PHE A 308 -0.26 -19.21 2.70
N TRP A 309 0.56 -19.75 3.63
CA TRP A 309 1.97 -20.04 3.37
C TRP A 309 2.18 -21.18 2.36
N ARG A 310 1.22 -22.10 2.20
CA ARG A 310 1.26 -23.09 1.11
C ARG A 310 1.05 -22.44 -0.25
N ARG A 311 0.12 -21.49 -0.36
CA ARG A 311 -0.08 -20.74 -1.61
C ARG A 311 1.14 -19.86 -1.91
N MET A 312 1.70 -19.19 -0.90
CA MET A 312 2.93 -18.40 -1.06
C MET A 312 4.10 -19.27 -1.55
N ALA A 313 4.20 -20.51 -1.08
CA ALA A 313 5.22 -21.46 -1.55
C ALA A 313 5.06 -21.84 -3.03
N ILE A 314 3.83 -21.85 -3.56
CA ILE A 314 3.56 -22.10 -4.99
C ILE A 314 3.98 -20.89 -5.83
N GLU A 315 3.70 -19.67 -5.34
CA GLU A 315 4.13 -18.42 -6.00
C GLU A 315 5.66 -18.24 -5.95
N HIS A 316 6.30 -18.72 -4.88
CA HIS A 316 7.74 -18.62 -4.66
C HIS A 316 8.36 -19.97 -4.27
N PRO A 317 8.56 -20.90 -5.22
CA PRO A 317 9.05 -22.25 -4.94
C PRO A 317 10.40 -22.32 -4.21
N GLY A 318 11.29 -21.35 -4.41
CA GLY A 318 12.58 -21.27 -3.70
C GLY A 318 12.43 -21.15 -2.16
N SER A 319 11.29 -20.65 -1.68
CA SER A 319 10.98 -20.58 -0.23
C SER A 319 10.75 -21.96 0.40
N ILE A 320 10.47 -23.00 -0.40
CA ILE A 320 10.26 -24.37 0.07
C ILE A 320 11.58 -24.98 0.54
N GLN A 321 12.65 -24.81 -0.23
CA GLN A 321 13.97 -25.36 0.07
C GLN A 321 14.80 -24.44 0.96
N GLY A 322 14.26 -23.27 1.31
CA GLY A 322 14.95 -22.30 2.14
C GLY A 322 16.05 -21.53 1.41
N GLU A 323 15.90 -21.32 0.10
CA GLU A 323 16.84 -20.52 -0.70
C GLU A 323 16.96 -19.06 -0.19
N PHE A 324 16.00 -18.62 0.62
CA PHE A 324 15.95 -17.31 1.26
C PHE A 324 16.16 -17.36 2.79
N LEU A 325 16.65 -18.49 3.34
CA LEU A 325 16.84 -18.67 4.79
C LEU A 325 17.69 -17.57 5.43
N ALA A 326 18.65 -16.97 4.72
CA ALA A 326 19.44 -15.87 5.27
C ALA A 326 18.59 -14.67 5.75
N THR A 327 17.37 -14.50 5.21
CA THR A 327 16.50 -13.34 5.48
C THR A 327 15.08 -13.73 5.91
N HIS A 328 14.59 -14.93 5.56
CA HIS A 328 13.22 -15.38 5.85
C HIS A 328 13.19 -16.86 6.26
N PRO A 329 12.40 -17.26 7.28
CA PRO A 329 12.14 -18.68 7.55
C PRO A 329 11.52 -19.35 6.33
N SER A 330 11.79 -20.65 6.15
CA SER A 330 11.24 -21.39 5.02
C SER A 330 9.70 -21.46 5.10
N ALA A 331 9.02 -21.60 3.96
CA ALA A 331 7.57 -21.68 3.95
C ALA A 331 7.00 -22.86 4.79
N PRO A 332 7.64 -24.06 4.82
CA PRO A 332 7.23 -25.14 5.72
C PRO A 332 7.38 -24.79 7.21
N GLU A 333 8.45 -24.11 7.61
CA GLU A 333 8.65 -23.67 8.99
C GLU A 333 7.58 -22.66 9.41
N ARG A 334 7.30 -21.65 8.56
CA ARG A 334 6.22 -20.67 8.81
C ARG A 334 4.86 -21.34 8.94
N PHE A 335 4.56 -22.30 8.05
CA PHE A 335 3.32 -23.08 8.12
C PHE A 335 3.16 -23.76 9.49
N LEU A 336 4.18 -24.50 9.94
CA LEU A 336 4.11 -25.25 11.20
C LEU A 336 4.07 -24.32 12.42
N ALA A 337 4.79 -23.20 12.37
CA ALA A 337 4.78 -22.18 13.42
C ALA A 337 3.41 -21.52 13.57
N ILE A 338 2.76 -21.14 12.45
CA ILE A 338 1.41 -20.58 12.46
C ILE A 338 0.40 -21.62 12.97
N GLU A 339 0.46 -22.87 12.53
CA GLU A 339 -0.39 -23.96 13.05
C GLU A 339 -0.27 -24.13 14.56
N ARG A 340 0.97 -24.07 15.08
CA ARG A 340 1.21 -24.17 16.53
C ARG A 340 0.64 -22.96 17.27
N THR A 341 0.88 -21.76 16.75
CA THR A 341 0.37 -20.51 17.34
C THR A 341 -1.16 -20.46 17.31
N SER A 342 -1.81 -20.90 16.22
CA SER A 342 -3.27 -21.01 16.15
C SER A 342 -3.81 -21.91 17.26
N ARG A 343 -3.20 -23.08 17.50
CA ARG A 343 -3.63 -23.98 18.59
C ARG A 343 -3.47 -23.34 19.97
N GLU A 344 -2.39 -22.60 20.18
CA GLU A 344 -2.14 -21.86 21.42
C GLU A 344 -3.20 -20.77 21.66
N ILE A 345 -3.51 -19.97 20.63
CA ILE A 345 -4.55 -18.94 20.70
C ILE A 345 -5.92 -19.56 20.98
N GLU A 346 -6.25 -20.67 20.31
CA GLU A 346 -7.52 -21.37 20.53
C GLU A 346 -7.63 -21.98 21.94
N GLU A 347 -6.52 -22.47 22.51
CA GLU A 347 -6.50 -22.91 23.90
C GLU A 347 -6.73 -21.73 24.86
N LYS A 348 -6.06 -20.59 24.63
CA LYS A 348 -6.31 -19.36 25.42
C LYS A 348 -7.78 -18.91 25.32
N ARG A 349 -8.38 -18.95 24.13
CA ARG A 349 -9.80 -18.65 23.91
C ARG A 349 -10.70 -19.59 24.74
N ARG A 350 -10.46 -20.92 24.68
CA ARG A 350 -11.22 -21.91 25.45
C ARG A 350 -11.13 -21.69 26.97
N GLN A 351 -9.96 -21.27 27.45
CA GLN A 351 -9.72 -21.00 28.86
C GLN A 351 -10.20 -19.61 29.32
N GLY A 352 -10.69 -18.76 28.40
CA GLY A 352 -11.06 -17.38 28.71
C GLY A 352 -9.86 -16.49 29.07
N LEU A 353 -8.65 -16.87 28.64
CA LEU A 353 -7.43 -16.10 28.89
C LEU A 353 -7.28 -14.93 27.91
N PRO A 354 -6.61 -13.84 28.32
CA PRO A 354 -6.25 -12.76 27.40
C PRO A 354 -5.39 -13.27 26.25
N LEU A 355 -5.70 -12.83 25.03
CA LEU A 355 -4.92 -13.17 23.83
C LEU A 355 -3.67 -12.29 23.75
N ILE A 356 -2.73 -12.50 24.66
CA ILE A 356 -1.44 -11.80 24.69
C ILE A 356 -0.34 -12.79 24.28
N PRO A 357 0.55 -12.41 23.34
CA PRO A 357 1.72 -13.22 22.99
C PRO A 357 2.58 -13.52 24.22
N GLU A 358 3.09 -14.74 24.33
CA GLU A 358 4.02 -15.13 25.39
C GLU A 358 5.38 -14.48 25.17
N ARG A 359 6.02 -14.06 26.26
CA ARG A 359 7.40 -13.58 26.22
C ARG A 359 8.35 -14.77 26.27
N ARG A 360 9.53 -14.63 25.65
CA ARG A 360 10.61 -15.61 25.82
C ARG A 360 10.92 -15.73 27.32
N PRO A 361 11.09 -16.97 27.85
CA PRO A 361 11.38 -17.22 29.26
C PRO A 361 12.72 -16.64 29.71
#